data_AF-A0A1X7HGU4-F1
#
_entry.id   AF-A0A1X7HGU4-F1
#
_cell.length_a   1.000
_cell.length_b   1.000
_cell.length_c   1.000
_cell.angle_alpha   90.00
_cell.angle_beta   90.00
_cell.angle_gamma   90.00
#
_symmetry.space_group_name_H-M   'P 1'
#
loop_
_entity.id
_entity.type
_entity.pdbx_description
1 polymer ?
#
loop_
_entity_poly.entity_id
_entity_poly.type
_entity_poly.pdbx_seq_one_letter_code
_entity_poly.pdbx_strand_id
1 'polypeptide(L)'
;MSRTLNRRPDPIRHAVRRRDPRTGRFVKIYNLTYTSQDGTHTRTLPARDIQTIGRLVNRLGERGEAWDISVTDKTGADCTFDFTCFTCFT
;
A
#
# COMPACT_ATOMS: atom_id res chain seq x y z
N MET A 1 27.36 -21.42 -29.16
CA MET A 1 27.66 -20.86 -27.82
C MET A 1 26.71 -19.70 -27.58
N SER A 2 25.61 -19.95 -26.86
CA SER A 2 24.45 -19.06 -26.77
C SER A 2 24.66 -17.98 -25.72
N ARG A 3 24.60 -16.71 -26.13
CA ARG A 3 24.54 -15.54 -25.22
C ARG A 3 23.20 -15.54 -24.50
N THR A 4 23.21 -15.89 -23.22
CA THR A 4 22.05 -15.73 -22.32
C THR A 4 21.76 -14.23 -22.17
N LEU A 5 20.74 -13.74 -22.88
CA LEU A 5 20.26 -12.37 -22.77
C LEU A 5 19.68 -12.19 -21.35
N ASN A 6 20.45 -11.53 -20.48
CA ASN A 6 20.00 -11.09 -19.16
C ASN A 6 18.83 -10.12 -19.36
N ARG A 7 17.59 -10.63 -19.27
CA ARG A 7 16.39 -9.80 -19.25
C ARG A 7 16.38 -9.04 -17.92
N ARG A 8 17.01 -7.87 -17.90
CA ARG A 8 16.73 -6.86 -16.87
C ARG A 8 15.23 -6.54 -16.97
N PRO A 9 14.45 -6.61 -15.89
CA PRO A 9 13.04 -6.23 -15.95
C PRO A 9 12.95 -4.74 -16.30
N ASP A 10 12.27 -4.44 -17.41
CA ASP A 10 12.03 -3.08 -17.91
C ASP A 10 11.32 -2.21 -16.85
N PRO A 11 11.77 -0.96 -16.57
CA PRO A 11 11.24 -0.15 -15.48
C PRO A 11 9.96 0.63 -15.81
N ILE A 12 9.25 0.32 -16.91
CA ILE A 12 8.24 1.24 -17.46
C ILE A 12 6.85 0.58 -17.56
N ARG A 13 5.91 1.10 -16.74
CA ARG A 13 4.43 1.11 -16.92
C ARG A 13 3.58 -0.12 -16.61
N HIS A 14 3.57 -0.59 -15.36
CA HIS A 14 2.35 -1.20 -14.83
C HIS A 14 2.10 -0.72 -13.41
N ALA A 15 1.23 0.27 -13.20
CA ALA A 15 0.56 0.34 -11.89
C ALA A 15 -0.03 -1.05 -11.66
N VAL A 16 0.30 -1.72 -10.55
CA VAL A 16 -0.27 -3.05 -10.30
C VAL A 16 -1.76 -2.80 -10.14
N ARG A 17 -2.49 -3.11 -11.22
CA ARG A 17 -3.90 -2.88 -11.34
C ARG A 17 -4.53 -4.23 -11.10
N ARG A 18 -5.15 -4.39 -9.94
CA ARG A 18 -5.89 -5.61 -9.65
C ARG A 18 -7.29 -5.42 -10.20
N ARG A 19 -7.82 -6.46 -10.86
CA ARG A 19 -9.23 -6.50 -11.18
C ARG A 19 -10.00 -6.65 -9.88
N ASP A 20 -10.82 -5.66 -9.55
CA ASP A 20 -11.72 -5.75 -8.41
C ASP A 20 -12.78 -6.82 -8.72
N PRO A 21 -12.87 -7.90 -7.93
CA PRO A 21 -13.82 -8.98 -8.18
C PRO A 21 -15.28 -8.53 -8.03
N ARG A 22 -15.55 -7.42 -7.32
CA ARG A 22 -16.91 -6.89 -7.13
C ARG A 22 -17.40 -6.05 -8.30
N THR A 23 -16.53 -5.21 -8.85
CA THR A 23 -16.90 -4.25 -9.91
C THR A 23 -16.40 -4.66 -11.30
N GLY A 24 -15.51 -5.64 -11.38
CA GLY A 24 -14.82 -6.05 -12.60
C GLY A 24 -13.83 -5.02 -13.15
N ARG A 25 -13.71 -3.84 -12.51
CA ARG A 25 -12.85 -2.74 -12.94
C ARG A 25 -11.43 -2.92 -12.41
N PHE A 26 -10.47 -2.42 -13.17
CA PHE A 26 -9.08 -2.35 -12.72
C PHE A 26 -8.91 -1.18 -11.77
N VAL A 27 -8.45 -1.46 -10.54
CA VAL A 27 -8.20 -0.45 -9.50
C VAL A 27 -6.72 -0.36 -9.17
N LYS A 28 -6.23 0.83 -8.84
CA LYS A 28 -4.87 1.03 -8.33
C LYS A 28 -4.78 0.42 -6.92
N ILE A 29 -3.71 -0.34 -6.68
CA ILE A 29 -3.42 -0.92 -5.36
C ILE A 29 -2.22 -0.22 -4.74
N TYR A 30 -2.19 -0.26 -3.41
CA TYR A 30 -1.22 0.37 -2.54
C TYR A 30 -0.80 -0.63 -1.47
N ASN A 31 0.37 -0.42 -0.90
CA ASN A 31 0.88 -1.21 0.21
C ASN A 31 0.73 -0.38 1.48
N LEU A 32 -0.11 -0.84 2.40
CA LEU A 32 -0.13 -0.33 3.78
C LEU A 32 0.82 -1.18 4.61
N THR A 33 1.83 -0.54 5.18
CA THR A 33 2.77 -1.11 6.12
C THR A 33 2.60 -0.45 7.47
N TYR A 34 2.63 -1.24 8.54
CA TYR A 34 2.67 -0.74 9.91
C TYR A 34 3.34 -1.78 10.81
N THR A 35 4.00 -1.30 11.86
CA THR A 35 4.56 -2.16 12.91
C THR A 35 3.64 -2.14 14.12
N SER A 36 3.47 -3.30 14.74
CA SER A 36 2.78 -3.47 16.01
C SER A 36 3.64 -4.31 16.95
N GLN A 37 3.12 -4.59 18.15
CA GLN A 37 3.78 -5.47 19.11
C GLN A 37 4.03 -6.89 18.56
N ASP A 38 3.19 -7.34 17.62
CA ASP A 38 3.32 -8.66 16.97
C ASP A 38 4.30 -8.66 15.78
N GLY A 39 4.84 -7.49 15.43
CA GLY A 39 5.80 -7.29 14.34
C GLY A 39 5.28 -6.41 13.20
N THR A 40 6.00 -6.43 12.08
CA THR A 40 5.68 -5.62 10.90
C THR A 40 4.66 -6.33 10.02
N HIS A 41 3.57 -5.62 9.72
CA HIS A 41 2.51 -6.08 8.85
C HIS A 41 2.50 -5.27 7.55
N THR A 42 2.44 -5.98 6.42
CA THR A 42 2.30 -5.37 5.09
C THR A 42 1.06 -5.93 4.41
N ARG A 43 0.20 -5.04 3.92
CA ARG A 43 -1.03 -5.40 3.19
C ARG A 43 -1.12 -4.64 1.87
N THR A 44 -1.26 -5.39 0.78
CA THR A 44 -1.50 -4.81 -0.55
C THR A 44 -3.01 -4.75 -0.82
N LEU A 45 -3.54 -3.53 -0.87
CA LEU A 45 -4.98 -3.25 -0.86
C LEU A 45 -5.35 -2.14 -1.85
N PRO A 46 -6.58 -2.14 -2.40
CA PRO A 46 -7.08 -1.02 -3.18
C PRO A 46 -7.33 0.21 -2.30
N ALA A 47 -7.40 1.39 -2.92
CA ALA A 47 -7.54 2.68 -2.22
C ALA A 47 -8.67 2.70 -1.17
N ARG A 48 -9.83 2.14 -1.51
CA ARG A 48 -11.00 2.07 -0.61
C ARG A 48 -10.72 1.28 0.67
N ASP A 49 -10.00 0.16 0.52
CA ASP A 49 -9.67 -0.71 1.64
C ASP A 49 -8.56 -0.09 2.50
N ILE A 50 -7.63 0.66 1.89
CA ILE A 50 -6.66 1.50 2.61
C ILE A 50 -7.37 2.56 3.45
N GLN A 51 -8.41 3.21 2.94
CA GLN A 51 -9.16 4.17 3.76
C GLN A 51 -9.84 3.50 4.96
N THR A 52 -10.33 2.27 4.78
CA THR A 52 -11.02 1.53 5.85
C THR A 52 -10.04 1.00 6.89
N ILE A 53 -9.03 0.25 6.45
CA ILE A 53 -8.01 -0.35 7.33
C ILE A 53 -7.08 0.72 7.88
N GLY A 54 -6.73 1.73 7.10
CA GLY A 54 -5.91 2.86 7.54
C GLY A 54 -6.55 3.62 8.69
N ARG A 55 -7.89 3.79 8.73
CA ARG A 55 -8.56 4.41 9.89
C ARG A 55 -8.38 3.57 11.15
N LEU A 56 -8.44 2.24 11.01
CA LEU A 56 -8.20 1.34 12.13
C LEU A 56 -6.75 1.44 12.61
N VAL A 57 -5.79 1.35 11.68
CA VAL A 57 -4.36 1.44 11.99
C VAL A 57 -4.00 2.81 12.60
N ASN A 58 -4.59 3.90 12.12
CA ASN A 58 -4.39 5.22 12.71
C ASN A 58 -4.87 5.29 14.16
N ARG A 59 -6.05 4.73 14.46
CA ARG A 59 -6.56 4.61 15.85
C ARG A 59 -5.68 3.72 16.74
N LEU A 60 -5.10 2.66 16.19
CA LEU A 60 -4.11 1.86 16.91
C LEU A 60 -2.86 2.68 17.20
N GLY A 61 -2.44 3.54 16.28
CA GLY A 61 -1.34 4.49 16.50
C GLY A 61 -1.62 5.50 17.61
N GLU A 62 -2.83 6.07 17.64
CA GLU A 62 -3.28 6.96 18.72
C GLU A 62 -3.26 6.29 20.11
N ARG A 63 -3.41 4.95 20.16
CA ARG A 63 -3.33 4.15 21.38
C ARG A 63 -1.92 3.67 21.72
N GLY A 64 -0.93 3.94 20.86
CA GLY A 64 0.44 3.43 21.00
C GLY A 64 0.60 1.96 20.63
N GLU A 65 -0.38 1.35 19.95
CA GLU A 65 -0.38 -0.06 19.55
C GLU A 65 0.17 -0.29 18.13
N ALA A 66 0.25 0.77 17.31
CA ALA A 66 0.83 0.72 15.97
C ALA A 66 1.77 1.92 15.73
N TRP A 67 2.87 1.69 15.01
CA TRP A 67 3.84 2.71 14.64
C TRP A 67 4.44 2.40 13.27
N ASP A 68 5.32 3.26 12.76
CA ASP A 68 5.91 3.17 11.42
C ASP A 68 4.87 2.96 10.31
N ILE A 69 3.73 3.65 10.44
CA ILE A 69 2.61 3.53 9.51
C ILE A 69 2.97 4.25 8.21
N SER A 70 2.95 3.53 7.10
CA SER A 70 3.26 4.06 5.77
C SER A 70 2.35 3.43 4.73
N VAL A 71 1.85 4.24 3.79
CA VAL A 71 1.23 3.75 2.56
C VAL A 71 2.14 4.06 1.40
N THR A 72 2.61 3.03 0.71
CA THR A 72 3.41 3.20 -0.50
C THR A 72 2.65 2.73 -1.73
N ASP A 73 2.92 3.36 -2.87
CA ASP A 73 2.52 2.79 -4.15
C ASP A 73 3.56 1.77 -4.65
N LYS A 74 3.27 1.18 -5.81
CA LYS A 74 4.12 0.17 -6.46
C LYS A 74 5.51 0.66 -6.88
N THR A 75 5.76 1.96 -6.90
CA THR A 75 7.08 2.56 -7.15
C THR A 75 7.84 2.81 -5.85
N GLY A 76 7.21 2.54 -4.70
CA GLY A 76 7.73 2.88 -3.39
C GLY A 76 7.50 4.34 -3.01
N ALA A 77 6.72 5.09 -3.81
CA ALA A 77 6.37 6.46 -3.47
C ALA A 77 5.42 6.48 -2.27
N ASP A 78 5.71 7.33 -1.30
CA ASP A 78 4.85 7.54 -0.14
C ASP A 78 3.56 8.25 -0.58
N CYS A 79 2.44 7.61 -0.30
CA CYS A 79 1.08 8.06 -0.58
C CYS A 79 0.27 8.17 0.72
N THR A 80 0.90 8.16 1.90
CA THR A 80 0.20 8.16 3.20
C THR A 80 -0.78 9.33 3.32
N PHE A 81 -0.37 10.52 2.86
CA PHE A 81 -1.20 11.73 2.92
C PHE A 81 -2.31 11.80 1.87
N ASP A 82 -2.33 10.91 0.88
CA ASP A 82 -3.39 10.87 -0.14
C ASP A 82 -4.71 10.28 0.40
N PHE A 83 -4.71 9.75 1.62
CA PHE A 83 -5.86 9.08 2.22
C PHE A 83 -6.41 9.82 3.43
N THR A 84 -7.72 10.03 3.42
CA THR A 84 -8.46 10.70 4.52
C THR A 84 -8.30 10.03 5.87
N CYS A 85 -7.89 8.77 5.91
CA CYS A 85 -7.70 8.03 7.15
C CYS A 85 -6.46 8.44 7.95
N PHE A 86 -5.50 9.12 7.33
CA PHE A 86 -4.27 9.60 7.95
C PHE A 86 -4.21 11.13 8.05
N THR A 87 -5.18 11.83 7.44
CA THR A 87 -5.32 13.28 7.58
C THR A 87 -6.13 13.59 8.85
N CYS A 88 -5.48 13.59 10.00
CA CYS A 88 -6.05 14.11 11.24
C CYS A 88 -5.18 15.29 11.71
N PHE A 89 -5.46 16.46 11.16
CA PHE A 89 -5.01 17.74 11.69
C PHE A 89 -6.18 18.71 11.59
N THR A 90 -7.11 18.65 12.55
CA THR A 90 -7.93 19.78 13.03
C THR A 90 -8.75 19.36 14.23
#